data_AF-A0A1B4LJH6-F1
#
_entry.id   AF-A0A1B4LJH6-F1
#
_cell.length_a   1.000
_cell.length_b   1.000
_cell.length_c   1.000
_cell.angle_alpha   90.00
_cell.angle_beta   90.00
_cell.angle_gamma   90.00
#
_symmetry.space_group_name_H-M   'P 1'
#
loop_
_entity.id
_entity.type
_entity.pdbx_description
1 polymer ?
#
loop_
_entity_poly.entity_id
_entity_poly.type
_entity_poly.pdbx_seq_one_letter_code
_entity_poly.pdbx_strand_id
1 'polypeptide(L)'
;MPLELRDELGAFRYDVFVRRLGWSLPDVKENETMEWDHFDGENTIQVVERTSNGPVCGCARLMPTTAPYLLRELLPRSSELDFPSSPTVWELSRFAGSGMQLFPYVMAVAALLGATRIIGVATQAIARLYRRFGLDLQYEGSHPQTATSPFVACSIALTAVAFANLGTDLDSLRSSITWYRSLTSNVPGSLRSVPRAPHSTAEMQ
;
A
#
# COMPACT_ATOMS: atom_id res chain seq x y z
N MET A 1 8.96 -1.76 9.05
CA MET A 1 8.99 -0.29 8.93
C MET A 1 9.60 0.29 10.20
N PRO A 2 10.57 1.22 10.11
CA PRO A 2 11.07 1.95 11.29
C PRO A 2 9.94 2.64 12.07
N LEU A 3 10.04 2.70 13.39
CA LEU A 3 8.96 3.24 14.26
C LEU A 3 8.66 4.71 13.94
N GLU A 4 9.68 5.56 13.82
CA GLU A 4 9.52 6.97 13.48
C GLU A 4 8.77 7.16 12.16
N LEU A 5 9.11 6.37 11.13
CA LEU A 5 8.43 6.44 9.83
C LEU A 5 6.97 5.95 9.92
N ARG A 6 6.69 4.99 10.80
CA ARG A 6 5.32 4.52 11.06
C ARG A 6 4.51 5.63 11.72
N ASP A 7 5.05 6.30 12.73
CA ASP A 7 4.34 7.37 13.43
C ASP A 7 4.08 8.57 12.49
N GLU A 8 5.09 8.96 11.69
CA GLU A 8 4.95 10.00 10.66
C GLU A 8 3.88 9.65 9.62
N LEU A 9 3.89 8.41 9.10
CA LEU A 9 2.92 7.94 8.13
C LEU A 9 1.50 7.90 8.73
N GLY A 10 1.35 7.42 9.96
CA GLY A 10 0.06 7.38 10.65
C GLY A 10 -0.55 8.77 10.82
N ALA A 11 0.27 9.74 11.24
CA ALA A 11 -0.15 11.14 11.37
C ALA A 11 -0.49 11.78 10.01
N PHE A 12 0.30 11.52 8.97
CA PHE A 12 0.01 11.98 7.61
C PHE A 12 -1.32 11.44 7.09
N ARG A 13 -1.56 10.13 7.26
CA ARG A 13 -2.81 9.47 6.86
C ARG A 13 -4.02 10.07 7.59
N TYR A 14 -3.91 10.30 8.91
CA TYR A 14 -4.96 10.94 9.69
C TYR A 14 -5.29 12.35 9.17
N ASP A 15 -4.26 13.17 8.95
CA ASP A 15 -4.45 14.53 8.44
C ASP A 15 -5.12 14.54 7.07
N VAL A 16 -4.73 13.65 6.16
CA VAL A 16 -5.35 13.57 4.83
C VAL A 16 -6.75 12.98 4.88
N PHE A 17 -6.90 11.75 5.35
CA PHE A 17 -8.15 10.99 5.19
C PHE A 17 -9.23 11.41 6.18
N VAL A 18 -8.86 11.70 7.43
CA VAL A 18 -9.82 12.05 8.48
C VAL A 18 -10.04 13.57 8.52
N ARG A 19 -8.98 14.37 8.70
CA ARG A 19 -9.15 15.83 8.89
C ARG A 19 -9.54 16.56 7.61
N ARG A 20 -8.82 16.36 6.51
CA ARG A 20 -9.02 17.13 5.27
C ARG A 20 -10.14 16.57 4.41
N LEU A 21 -10.20 15.25 4.25
CA LEU A 21 -11.22 14.58 3.44
C LEU A 21 -12.50 14.24 4.23
N GLY A 22 -12.48 14.33 5.57
CA GLY A 22 -13.66 14.14 6.40
C GLY A 22 -14.18 12.71 6.45
N TRP A 23 -13.34 11.70 6.19
CA TRP A 23 -13.80 10.31 6.21
C TRP A 23 -14.12 9.88 7.65
N SER A 24 -15.34 9.37 7.83
CA SER A 24 -15.74 8.69 9.08
C SER A 24 -15.26 7.23 9.01
N LEU A 25 -14.11 6.96 9.63
CA LEU A 25 -13.53 5.62 9.68
C LEU A 25 -13.91 4.92 10.99
N PRO A 26 -14.32 3.63 10.95
CA PRO A 26 -14.82 2.92 12.14
C PRO A 26 -13.77 2.76 13.23
N ASP A 27 -12.49 2.66 12.85
CA ASP A 27 -11.39 2.36 13.76
C ASP A 27 -10.74 3.61 14.38
N VAL A 28 -11.07 4.81 13.89
CA VAL A 28 -10.46 6.07 14.36
C VAL A 28 -11.35 6.72 15.41
N LYS A 29 -10.85 6.83 16.64
CA LYS A 29 -11.57 7.49 17.75
C LYS A 29 -11.39 9.01 17.71
N GLU A 30 -12.30 9.73 18.37
CA GLU A 30 -12.33 11.20 18.41
C GLU A 30 -11.02 11.83 18.94
N ASN A 31 -10.25 11.10 19.75
CA ASN A 31 -8.98 11.54 20.31
C ASN A 31 -7.73 10.93 19.64
N GLU A 32 -7.89 10.17 18.55
CA GLU A 32 -6.76 9.63 17.81
C GLU A 32 -6.21 10.66 16.82
N THR A 33 -4.89 10.61 16.64
CA THR A 33 -4.14 11.50 15.72
C THR A 33 -3.40 10.71 14.64
N MET A 34 -3.64 9.40 14.58
CA MET A 34 -3.06 8.47 13.61
C MET A 34 -4.18 7.69 12.94
N GLU A 35 -3.98 7.33 11.68
CA GLU A 35 -4.93 6.49 10.94
C GLU A 35 -4.26 5.17 10.55
N TRP A 36 -4.77 4.10 11.14
CA TRP A 36 -4.42 2.71 10.88
C TRP A 36 -5.71 1.89 10.99
N ASP A 37 -5.93 0.95 10.08
CA ASP A 37 -7.07 0.02 10.12
C ASP A 37 -6.57 -1.44 10.18
N HIS A 38 -7.50 -2.40 10.26
CA HIS A 38 -7.16 -3.83 10.37
C HIS A 38 -6.47 -4.40 9.13
N PHE A 39 -6.45 -3.69 8.01
CA PHE A 39 -5.69 -4.08 6.82
C PHE A 39 -4.21 -3.70 6.91
N ASP A 40 -3.79 -2.92 7.90
CA ASP A 40 -2.39 -2.51 8.07
C ASP A 40 -1.55 -3.59 8.80
N GLY A 41 -1.61 -4.82 8.28
CA GLY A 41 -0.95 -6.01 8.81
C GLY A 41 0.29 -6.47 8.03
N GLU A 42 0.69 -7.73 8.24
CA GLU A 42 1.94 -8.31 7.72
C GLU A 42 1.97 -8.46 6.19
N ASN A 43 0.81 -8.59 5.55
CA ASN A 43 0.69 -8.79 4.10
C ASN A 43 0.62 -7.47 3.32
N THR A 44 0.70 -6.34 4.01
CA THR A 44 0.45 -5.03 3.43
C THR A 44 1.74 -4.29 3.17
N ILE A 45 1.84 -3.71 1.97
CA ILE A 45 2.97 -2.88 1.56
C ILE A 45 2.55 -1.42 1.63
N GLN A 46 3.24 -0.66 2.46
CA GLN A 46 3.10 0.79 2.53
C GLN A 46 4.16 1.43 1.63
N VAL A 47 3.70 2.19 0.64
CA VAL A 47 4.56 3.02 -0.21
C VAL A 47 4.54 4.43 0.38
N VAL A 48 5.70 5.00 0.65
CA VAL A 48 5.83 6.29 1.34
C VAL A 48 6.73 7.22 0.53
N GLU A 49 6.22 8.41 0.22
CA GLU A 49 6.98 9.50 -0.37
C GLU A 49 7.44 10.44 0.74
N ARG A 50 8.73 10.79 0.74
CA ARG A 50 9.32 11.74 1.68
C ARG A 50 9.91 12.91 0.91
N THR A 51 9.76 14.11 1.46
CA THR A 51 10.49 15.27 0.94
C THR A 51 11.99 15.11 1.21
N SER A 52 12.82 15.92 0.54
CA SER A 52 14.27 15.98 0.79
C SER A 52 14.62 16.28 2.25
N ASN A 53 13.71 16.94 2.98
CA ASN A 53 13.92 17.36 4.36
C ASN A 53 13.41 16.34 5.40
N GLY A 54 12.94 15.18 4.96
CA GLY A 54 12.51 14.09 5.84
C GLY A 54 11.01 13.86 6.03
N PRO A 55 10.09 14.85 6.03
CA PRO A 55 8.69 14.55 6.32
C PRO A 55 8.02 13.76 5.19
N VAL A 56 7.07 12.91 5.58
CA VAL A 56 6.15 12.22 4.67
C VAL A 56 5.29 13.25 3.94
N CYS A 57 5.25 13.16 2.61
CA CYS A 57 4.42 14.03 1.75
C CYS A 57 3.46 13.25 0.84
N GLY A 58 3.53 11.92 0.85
CA GLY A 58 2.65 11.06 0.10
C GLY A 58 2.67 9.63 0.62
N CYS A 59 1.59 8.90 0.40
CA CYS A 59 1.49 7.49 0.72
C CYS A 59 0.59 6.72 -0.25
N ALA A 60 0.78 5.42 -0.27
CA ALA A 60 -0.15 4.47 -0.86
C ALA A 60 -0.07 3.14 -0.11
N ARG A 61 -1.17 2.38 -0.14
CA ARG A 61 -1.23 1.04 0.43
C ARG A 61 -1.50 0.01 -0.66
N LEU A 62 -0.67 -1.02 -0.71
CA LEU A 62 -0.79 -2.15 -1.62
C LEU A 62 -1.06 -3.44 -0.84
N MET A 63 -2.06 -4.20 -1.24
CA MET A 63 -2.43 -5.49 -0.63
C MET A 63 -2.58 -6.59 -1.67
N PRO A 64 -2.11 -7.82 -1.41
CA PRO A 64 -2.33 -8.93 -2.33
C PRO A 64 -3.79 -9.38 -2.29
N THR A 65 -4.40 -9.61 -3.45
CA THR A 65 -5.81 -10.05 -3.51
C THR A 65 -6.02 -11.51 -3.08
N THR A 66 -4.93 -12.24 -2.82
CA THR A 66 -4.95 -13.59 -2.22
C THR A 66 -5.10 -13.58 -0.68
N ALA A 67 -5.09 -12.40 -0.05
CA ALA A 67 -5.35 -12.20 1.37
C ALA A 67 -6.60 -11.30 1.54
N PRO A 68 -7.07 -11.01 2.77
CA PRO A 68 -8.08 -9.98 2.98
C PRO A 68 -7.64 -8.61 2.43
N TYR A 69 -8.54 -7.92 1.72
CA TYR A 69 -8.32 -6.58 1.15
C TYR A 69 -9.62 -5.76 1.17
N LEU A 70 -9.49 -4.44 1.08
CA LEU A 70 -10.53 -3.47 1.45
C LEU A 70 -11.79 -3.56 0.58
N LEU A 71 -11.64 -3.71 -0.73
CA LEU A 71 -12.72 -3.69 -1.71
C LEU A 71 -13.77 -4.79 -1.43
N ARG A 72 -13.36 -5.96 -0.92
CA ARG A 72 -14.27 -7.05 -0.52
C ARG A 72 -15.18 -6.68 0.67
N GLU A 73 -14.71 -5.79 1.53
CA GLU A 73 -15.45 -5.35 2.72
C GLU A 73 -16.24 -4.05 2.45
N LEU A 74 -15.76 -3.19 1.55
CA LEU A 74 -16.46 -1.95 1.18
C LEU A 74 -17.65 -2.17 0.27
N LEU A 75 -17.55 -3.12 -0.68
CA LEU A 75 -18.61 -3.34 -1.64
C LEU A 75 -19.59 -4.40 -1.14
N PRO A 76 -20.91 -4.19 -1.28
CA PRO A 76 -21.90 -5.20 -0.96
C PRO A 76 -21.59 -6.50 -1.70
N ARG A 77 -21.84 -7.65 -1.05
CA ARG A 77 -21.76 -8.97 -1.71
C ARG A 77 -22.69 -9.12 -2.91
N SER A 78 -23.68 -8.24 -3.04
CA SER A 78 -24.58 -8.13 -4.19
C SER A 78 -24.00 -7.31 -5.35
N SER A 79 -22.76 -6.81 -5.23
CA SER A 79 -22.07 -6.20 -6.37
C SER A 79 -21.82 -7.26 -7.44
N GLU A 80 -22.03 -6.90 -8.70
CA GLU A 80 -21.69 -7.74 -9.87
C GLU A 80 -20.17 -7.88 -10.08
N LEU A 81 -19.38 -7.48 -9.08
CA LEU A 81 -17.93 -7.41 -9.17
C LEU A 81 -17.36 -8.77 -8.77
N ASP A 82 -16.65 -9.41 -9.71
CA ASP A 82 -15.86 -10.58 -9.40
C ASP A 82 -14.62 -10.14 -8.62
N PHE A 83 -14.59 -10.45 -7.33
CA PHE A 83 -13.51 -10.06 -6.43
C PHE A 83 -12.29 -10.95 -6.68
N PRO A 84 -11.23 -10.45 -7.35
CA PRO A 84 -10.11 -11.30 -7.75
C PRO A 84 -9.44 -11.94 -6.53
N SER A 85 -8.92 -13.15 -6.73
CA SER A 85 -8.03 -13.82 -5.80
C SER A 85 -6.83 -14.34 -6.59
N SER A 86 -5.88 -13.46 -6.90
CA SER A 86 -4.76 -13.77 -7.79
C SER A 86 -3.43 -13.23 -7.24
N PRO A 87 -2.33 -14.01 -7.31
CA PRO A 87 -1.01 -13.51 -6.92
C PRO A 87 -0.51 -12.36 -7.82
N THR A 88 -1.10 -12.20 -9.01
CA THR A 88 -0.75 -11.13 -9.97
C THR A 88 -1.67 -9.92 -9.92
N VAL A 89 -2.65 -9.90 -9.01
CA VAL A 89 -3.56 -8.76 -8.82
C VAL A 89 -3.42 -8.25 -7.40
N TRP A 90 -3.15 -6.95 -7.28
CA TRP A 90 -2.98 -6.28 -6.01
C TRP A 90 -4.01 -5.17 -5.87
N GLU A 91 -4.53 -4.96 -4.67
CA GLU A 91 -5.35 -3.82 -4.36
C GLU A 91 -4.49 -2.59 -4.05
N LEU A 92 -4.88 -1.44 -4.60
CA LEU A 92 -4.44 -0.11 -4.17
C LEU A 92 -5.52 0.57 -3.31
N SER A 93 -5.13 1.02 -2.12
CA SER A 93 -5.93 1.88 -1.24
C SER A 93 -5.08 2.98 -0.60
N ARG A 94 -5.70 3.91 0.13
CA ARG A 94 -5.01 5.01 0.86
C ARG A 94 -3.97 5.78 0.03
N PHE A 95 -4.30 6.03 -1.24
CA PHE A 95 -3.44 6.85 -2.11
C PHE A 95 -3.63 8.34 -1.81
N ALA A 96 -2.54 9.02 -1.45
CA ALA A 96 -2.48 10.45 -1.22
C ALA A 96 -1.09 10.99 -1.57
N GLY A 97 -1.03 12.19 -2.15
CA GLY A 97 0.25 12.82 -2.50
C GLY A 97 0.05 14.06 -3.37
N SER A 98 1.16 14.68 -3.77
CA SER A 98 1.14 15.84 -4.65
C SER A 98 0.90 15.43 -6.10
N GLY A 99 -0.37 15.50 -6.54
CA GLY A 99 -0.77 15.15 -7.89
C GLY A 99 -0.51 13.66 -8.20
N MET A 100 0.25 13.39 -9.27
CA MET A 100 0.55 12.03 -9.74
C MET A 100 2.01 11.61 -9.53
N GLN A 101 2.81 12.38 -8.79
CA GLN A 101 4.27 12.17 -8.68
C GLN A 101 4.62 10.81 -8.05
N LEU A 102 3.87 10.40 -7.01
CA LEU A 102 4.05 9.12 -6.33
C LEU A 102 3.52 7.92 -7.13
N PHE A 103 2.52 8.12 -7.99
CA PHE A 103 1.76 7.02 -8.59
C PHE A 103 2.59 6.04 -9.45
N PRO A 104 3.56 6.49 -10.28
CA PRO A 104 4.43 5.55 -11.01
C PRO A 104 5.23 4.63 -10.08
N TYR A 105 5.66 5.13 -8.92
CA TYR A 105 6.35 4.31 -7.92
C TYR A 105 5.42 3.27 -7.29
N VAL A 106 4.15 3.62 -7.07
CA VAL A 106 3.15 2.64 -6.59
C VAL A 106 2.96 1.52 -7.61
N MET A 107 2.82 1.87 -8.89
CA MET A 107 2.76 0.89 -9.98
C MET A 107 4.03 0.03 -10.04
N ALA A 108 5.21 0.65 -9.90
CA ALA A 108 6.48 -0.05 -9.92
C ALA A 108 6.61 -1.03 -8.76
N VAL A 109 6.28 -0.61 -7.53
CA VAL A 109 6.28 -1.48 -6.35
C VAL A 109 5.37 -2.68 -6.56
N ALA A 110 4.14 -2.48 -7.04
CA ALA A 110 3.23 -3.58 -7.34
C ALA A 110 3.80 -4.54 -8.40
N ALA A 111 4.35 -4.00 -9.50
CA ALA A 111 4.95 -4.80 -10.57
C ALA A 111 6.17 -5.60 -10.09
N LEU A 112 7.02 -5.02 -9.26
CA LEU A 112 8.18 -5.70 -8.66
C LEU A 112 7.78 -6.81 -7.68
N LEU A 113 6.56 -6.74 -7.13
CA LEU A 113 5.95 -7.79 -6.31
C LEU A 113 5.21 -8.84 -7.14
N GLY A 114 5.29 -8.77 -8.48
CA GLY A 114 4.69 -9.73 -9.41
C GLY A 114 3.28 -9.37 -9.88
N ALA A 115 2.78 -8.17 -9.56
CA ALA A 115 1.48 -7.73 -10.06
C ALA A 115 1.55 -7.45 -11.56
N THR A 116 0.51 -7.84 -12.29
CA THR A 116 0.24 -7.40 -13.67
C THR A 116 -0.85 -6.32 -13.72
N ARG A 117 -1.56 -6.14 -12.61
CA ARG A 117 -2.70 -5.23 -12.50
C ARG A 117 -2.90 -4.79 -11.05
N ILE A 118 -3.25 -3.52 -10.87
CA ILE A 118 -3.78 -3.01 -9.61
C ILE A 118 -5.29 -2.79 -9.72
N ILE A 119 -6.05 -3.13 -8.68
CA ILE A 119 -7.48 -2.88 -8.55
C ILE A 119 -7.73 -1.97 -7.34
N GLY A 120 -8.79 -1.19 -7.33
CA GLY A 120 -9.14 -0.43 -6.14
C GLY A 120 -10.38 0.42 -6.32
N VAL A 121 -10.72 1.14 -5.26
CA VAL A 121 -11.78 2.13 -5.26
C VAL A 121 -11.16 3.51 -5.45
N ALA A 122 -11.68 4.27 -6.43
CA ALA A 122 -11.29 5.65 -6.65
C ALA A 122 -12.52 6.55 -6.63
N THR A 123 -12.35 7.82 -6.25
CA THR A 123 -13.39 8.82 -6.53
C THR A 123 -13.44 9.09 -8.04
N GLN A 124 -14.57 9.60 -8.53
CA GLN A 124 -14.69 10.08 -9.91
C GLN A 124 -13.57 11.07 -10.29
N ALA A 125 -13.16 11.94 -9.36
CA ALA A 125 -12.09 12.90 -9.58
C ALA A 125 -10.73 12.23 -9.81
N ILE A 126 -10.38 11.23 -9.00
CA ILE A 126 -9.14 10.46 -9.15
C ILE A 126 -9.18 9.60 -10.41
N ALA A 127 -10.31 8.95 -10.72
CA ALA A 127 -10.46 8.19 -11.97
C ALA A 127 -10.27 9.08 -13.22
N ARG A 128 -10.81 10.30 -13.21
CA ARG A 128 -10.56 11.30 -14.26
C ARG A 128 -9.10 11.73 -14.33
N LEU A 129 -8.44 11.89 -13.17
CA LEU A 129 -7.03 12.23 -13.11
C LEU A 129 -6.18 11.12 -13.76
N TYR A 130 -6.40 9.86 -13.41
CA TYR A 130 -5.66 8.74 -14.01
C TYR A 130 -5.81 8.71 -15.54
N ARG A 131 -7.03 8.89 -16.06
CA ARG A 131 -7.25 8.97 -17.52
C ARG A 131 -6.55 10.14 -18.18
N ARG A 132 -6.51 11.31 -17.51
CA ARG A 132 -5.80 12.48 -18.02
C ARG A 132 -4.30 12.22 -18.21
N PHE A 133 -3.74 11.32 -17.41
CA PHE A 133 -2.36 10.85 -17.51
C PHE A 133 -2.20 9.63 -18.44
N GLY A 134 -3.21 9.32 -19.26
CA GLY A 134 -3.14 8.25 -20.26
C GLY A 134 -3.25 6.84 -19.69
N LEU A 135 -3.67 6.68 -18.44
CA LEU A 135 -3.88 5.35 -17.87
C LEU A 135 -5.21 4.76 -18.37
N ASP A 136 -5.14 3.52 -18.85
CA ASP A 136 -6.32 2.76 -19.23
C ASP A 136 -7.01 2.20 -17.97
N LEU A 137 -8.16 2.76 -17.65
CA LEU A 137 -8.95 2.40 -16.48
C LEU A 137 -10.10 1.50 -16.91
N GLN A 138 -10.01 0.23 -16.49
CA GLN A 138 -11.08 -0.74 -16.63
C GLN A 138 -12.00 -0.62 -15.42
N TYR A 139 -13.28 -0.28 -15.65
CA TYR A 139 -14.25 -0.27 -14.55
C TYR A 139 -14.68 -1.69 -14.21
N GLU A 140 -14.73 -1.96 -12.91
CA GLU A 140 -15.12 -3.25 -12.38
C GLU A 140 -16.56 -3.10 -11.85
N GLY A 141 -17.49 -3.95 -12.30
CA GLY A 141 -18.91 -3.87 -11.96
C GLY A 141 -19.73 -2.87 -12.78
N SER A 142 -20.96 -2.58 -12.34
CA SER A 142 -21.93 -1.79 -13.09
C SER A 142 -21.45 -0.35 -13.34
N HIS A 143 -21.73 0.17 -14.53
CA HIS A 143 -21.16 1.40 -15.09
C HIS A 143 -21.33 2.63 -14.15
N PRO A 144 -20.37 3.58 -14.10
CA PRO A 144 -20.39 4.72 -13.17
C PRO A 144 -21.66 5.60 -13.20
N GLN A 145 -22.48 5.52 -14.26
CA GLN A 145 -23.73 6.28 -14.39
C GLN A 145 -24.86 5.74 -13.51
N THR A 146 -24.80 4.50 -13.01
CA THR A 146 -25.86 3.89 -12.20
C THR A 146 -25.53 3.82 -10.71
N ALA A 147 -24.29 4.16 -10.31
CA ALA A 147 -23.86 4.10 -8.92
C ALA A 147 -24.20 5.40 -8.19
N THR A 148 -25.01 5.31 -7.13
CA THR A 148 -25.22 6.40 -6.16
C THR A 148 -23.99 6.65 -5.28
N SER A 149 -22.97 5.80 -5.38
CA SER A 149 -21.69 5.93 -4.68
C SER A 149 -20.80 6.98 -5.35
N PRO A 150 -20.12 7.87 -4.58
CA PRO A 150 -19.13 8.79 -5.14
C PRO A 150 -17.86 8.08 -5.63
N PHE A 151 -17.81 6.76 -5.43
CA PHE A 151 -16.68 5.92 -5.76
C PHE A 151 -16.98 4.95 -6.90
N VAL A 152 -15.93 4.64 -7.65
CA VAL A 152 -15.92 3.66 -8.74
C VAL A 152 -14.85 2.62 -8.44
N ALA A 153 -15.18 1.35 -8.61
CA ALA A 153 -14.19 0.29 -8.63
C ALA A 153 -13.55 0.25 -10.01
N CYS A 154 -12.22 0.27 -10.06
CA CYS A 154 -11.49 0.21 -11.32
C CYS A 154 -10.16 -0.52 -11.16
N SER A 155 -9.65 -1.01 -12.28
CA SER A 155 -8.32 -1.59 -12.37
C SER A 155 -7.47 -0.91 -13.43
N ILE A 156 -6.15 -0.99 -13.23
CA ILE A 156 -5.12 -0.41 -14.10
C ILE A 156 -4.09 -1.50 -14.37
N ALA A 157 -3.87 -1.81 -15.65
CA ALA A 157 -2.85 -2.77 -16.06
C ALA A 157 -1.45 -2.16 -15.94
N LEU A 158 -0.50 -2.95 -15.42
CA LEU A 158 0.89 -2.53 -15.19
C LEU A 158 1.75 -2.83 -16.43
N THR A 159 1.39 -2.22 -17.56
CA THR A 159 2.09 -2.41 -18.83
C THR A 159 3.20 -1.39 -19.04
N ALA A 160 4.17 -1.70 -19.91
CA ALA A 160 5.19 -0.73 -20.32
C ALA A 160 4.58 0.56 -20.89
N VAL A 161 3.45 0.47 -21.60
CA VAL A 161 2.70 1.63 -22.09
C VAL A 161 2.16 2.49 -20.94
N ALA A 162 1.63 1.86 -19.88
CA ALA A 162 1.13 2.59 -18.72
C ALA A 162 2.24 3.37 -18.01
N PHE A 163 3.44 2.79 -17.85
CA PHE A 163 4.60 3.52 -17.34
C PHE A 163 5.04 4.65 -18.28
N ALA A 164 5.12 4.38 -19.59
CA ALA A 164 5.53 5.38 -20.58
C ALA A 164 4.58 6.58 -20.64
N ASN A 165 3.27 6.37 -20.46
CA ASN A 165 2.28 7.46 -20.38
C ASN A 165 2.49 8.36 -19.16
N LEU A 166 3.15 7.86 -18.11
CA LEU A 166 3.58 8.62 -16.95
C LEU A 166 4.99 9.22 -17.11
N GLY A 167 5.59 9.10 -18.30
CA GLY A 167 6.91 9.65 -18.61
C GLY A 167 8.07 8.89 -17.97
N THR A 168 7.89 7.59 -17.69
CA THR A 168 8.89 6.78 -16.99
C THR A 168 8.86 5.31 -17.44
N ASP A 169 9.71 4.49 -16.86
CA ASP A 169 9.76 3.05 -17.06
C ASP A 169 10.08 2.34 -15.74
N LEU A 170 9.78 1.04 -15.67
CA LEU A 170 9.92 0.26 -14.46
C LEU A 170 11.37 0.18 -13.96
N ASP A 171 12.34 0.06 -14.86
CA ASP A 171 13.74 -0.13 -14.49
C ASP A 171 14.34 1.16 -13.94
N SER A 172 14.01 2.32 -14.52
CA SER A 172 14.39 3.64 -14.00
C SER A 172 13.85 3.91 -12.60
N LEU A 173 12.62 3.49 -12.30
CA LEU A 173 12.03 3.67 -10.98
C LEU A 173 12.64 2.75 -9.93
N ARG A 174 13.05 1.54 -10.33
CA ARG A 174 13.57 0.50 -9.41
C ARG A 174 14.74 1.01 -8.56
N SER A 175 15.67 1.76 -9.15
CA SER A 175 16.86 2.26 -8.44
C SER A 175 16.54 3.30 -7.37
N SER A 176 15.37 3.93 -7.43
CA SER A 176 14.95 5.00 -6.52
C SER A 176 14.04 4.49 -5.39
N ILE A 177 13.71 3.19 -5.36
CA ILE A 177 12.86 2.57 -4.34
C ILE A 177 13.73 1.97 -3.24
N THR A 178 13.58 2.48 -2.01
CA THR A 178 14.21 1.90 -0.82
C THR A 178 13.24 0.97 -0.10
N TRP A 179 13.66 -0.29 0.08
CA TRP A 179 12.85 -1.30 0.77
C TRP A 179 13.18 -1.37 2.26
N TYR A 180 12.14 -1.30 3.11
CA TYR A 180 12.25 -1.58 4.53
C TYR A 180 11.51 -2.87 4.85
N ARG A 181 12.22 -3.88 5.35
CA ARG A 181 11.58 -5.09 5.86
C ARG A 181 10.96 -4.82 7.24
N SER A 182 9.87 -5.52 7.59
CA SER A 182 9.42 -5.56 8.97
C SER A 182 10.46 -6.29 9.82
N LEU A 183 10.79 -5.75 11.01
CA LEU A 183 11.67 -6.41 11.97
C LEU A 183 10.98 -7.57 12.71
N THR A 184 9.71 -7.84 12.42
CA THR A 184 8.95 -8.95 13.00
C THR A 184 9.10 -10.20 12.16
N SER A 185 10.24 -10.88 12.26
CA SER A 185 10.27 -12.32 12.06
C SER A 185 9.90 -12.99 13.38
N ASN A 186 8.72 -13.62 13.46
CA ASN A 186 8.51 -14.64 14.47
C ASN A 186 9.49 -15.78 14.20
N VAL A 187 10.59 -15.79 14.94
CA VAL A 187 11.52 -16.92 15.03
C VAL A 187 10.97 -17.85 16.12
N PRO A 188 10.54 -19.09 15.82
CA PRO A 188 10.36 -20.10 16.85
C PRO A 188 11.73 -20.37 17.50
N GLY A 189 11.77 -20.33 18.82
CA GLY A 189 13.01 -20.38 19.59
C GLY A 189 13.91 -21.58 19.30
N SER A 190 15.19 -21.27 19.11
CA SER A 190 16.35 -22.01 19.63
C SER A 190 16.51 -23.50 19.28
N LEU A 191 17.22 -23.74 18.18
CA LEU A 191 18.45 -24.55 18.25
C LEU A 191 19.64 -23.58 18.21
N ARG A 192 20.05 -23.07 19.38
CA ARG A 192 21.38 -22.47 19.54
C ARG A 192 22.21 -23.41 20.41
N SER A 193 23.02 -24.24 19.75
CA SER A 193 24.19 -24.86 20.36
C SER A 193 25.17 -23.77 20.78
N VAL A 194 25.47 -23.70 22.07
CA VAL A 194 26.53 -22.84 22.63
C VAL A 194 27.89 -23.49 22.37
N PRO A 195 28.91 -22.77 21.88
CA PRO A 195 30.28 -23.26 21.93
C PRO A 195 30.80 -23.18 23.36
N ARG A 196 31.21 -24.32 23.90
CA ARG A 196 31.82 -24.49 25.22
C ARG A 196 33.21 -23.84 25.20
N ALA A 197 33.44 -22.83 26.05
CA ALA A 197 34.78 -22.30 26.31
C ALA A 197 35.65 -23.32 27.06
N PRO A 198 36.98 -23.35 26.85
CA PRO A 198 37.84 -24.35 27.45
C PRO A 198 38.08 -24.08 28.94
N HIS A 199 38.19 -25.19 29.67
CA HIS A 199 38.43 -25.29 31.11
C HIS A 199 39.73 -24.60 31.54
N SER A 200 39.64 -23.75 32.57
CA SER A 200 40.77 -23.38 33.43
C SER A 200 40.70 -24.26 34.68
N THR A 201 41.70 -25.11 34.87
CA THR A 201 41.85 -26.01 36.02
C THR A 201 42.75 -25.41 37.10
N ALA A 202 42.29 -25.53 38.35
CA ALA A 202 43.01 -25.70 39.62
C ALA A 202 43.95 -24.56 40.08
N GLU A 203 43.66 -23.86 41.18
CA GLU A 203 43.83 -24.23 42.62
C GLU A 203 45.27 -24.09 43.16
N MET A 204 45.33 -23.47 44.35
CA MET A 204 46.52 -23.15 45.15
C MET A 204 47.20 -24.43 45.67
N GLN A 205 48.52 -24.49 45.51
CA GLN A 205 49.51 -24.69 46.58
C GLN A 205 50.90 -24.29 46.08
#